data_AF-A0A1B9JZX5-F1
#
_entry.id   AF-A0A1B9JZX5-F1
#
_cell.length_a   1.000
_cell.length_b   1.000
_cell.length_c   1.000
_cell.angle_alpha   90.00
_cell.angle_beta   90.00
_cell.angle_gamma   90.00
#
_symmetry.space_group_name_H-M   'P 1'
#
loop_
_entity.id
_entity.type
_entity.pdbx_description
1 polymer ?
#
loop_
_entity_poly.entity_id
_entity_poly.type
_entity_poly.pdbx_seq_one_letter_code
_entity_poly.pdbx_strand_id
1 'polypeptide(L)'
;MHEILIGLYHLVAVGPLPTGTFVRPIRQYNFASLEKLEQHFIKHGGEFKAENVNEYLNIGNYIIRSGYKVQYDYKGEMRTGYVSYFTNSSKGESKFGFVGTNNQGYITTIHVVSGKSFWRMLNGKGPIDKTINVVE
;
A
#
# COMPACT_ATOMS: atom_id res chain seq x y z
N MET A 1 12.08 -6.09 18.86
CA MET A 1 11.43 -6.77 17.73
C MET A 1 9.97 -6.41 17.75
N HIS A 2 9.47 -5.67 16.77
CA HIS A 2 8.04 -5.41 16.63
C HIS A 2 7.48 -6.47 15.70
N GLU A 3 6.83 -7.48 16.26
CA GLU A 3 5.98 -8.38 15.50
C GLU A 3 4.73 -7.60 15.08
N ILE A 4 4.55 -7.42 13.78
CA ILE A 4 3.28 -6.93 13.24
C ILE A 4 2.36 -8.15 13.21
N LEU A 5 1.54 -8.30 14.26
CA LEU A 5 0.39 -9.18 14.25
C LEU A 5 -0.54 -8.72 13.12
N ILE A 6 -0.55 -9.44 12.01
CA ILE A 6 -1.64 -9.41 11.02
C ILE A 6 -2.83 -10.13 11.64
N GLY A 7 -3.46 -9.44 12.61
CA GLY A 7 -4.66 -9.89 13.29
C GLY A 7 -5.86 -9.83 12.36
N LEU A 8 -6.49 -10.99 12.18
CA LEU A 8 -7.84 -11.25 11.72
C LEU A 8 -8.77 -10.00 11.75
N TYR A 9 -8.89 -9.30 10.63
CA TYR A 9 -9.87 -8.22 10.50
C TYR A 9 -11.27 -8.82 10.31
N HIS A 10 -11.97 -9.02 11.43
CA HIS A 10 -13.42 -9.20 11.41
C HIS A 10 -14.07 -7.93 10.86
N LEU A 11 -14.81 -8.11 9.78
CA LEU A 11 -15.77 -7.14 9.26
C LEU A 11 -16.85 -6.95 10.35
N VAL A 12 -16.79 -5.85 11.11
CA VAL A 12 -17.86 -5.51 12.07
C VAL A 12 -18.75 -4.43 11.45
N ALA A 13 -19.92 -4.85 11.00
CA ALA A 13 -21.09 -4.00 10.96
C ALA A 13 -22.28 -4.84 11.41
N VAL A 14 -22.77 -4.63 12.64
CA VAL A 14 -24.12 -4.09 12.93
C VAL A 14 -24.38 -4.13 14.45
N GLY A 15 -24.57 -2.96 15.05
CA GLY A 15 -25.04 -2.77 16.42
C GLY A 15 -25.06 -1.28 16.75
N PRO A 16 -26.10 -0.74 17.41
CA PRO A 16 -26.18 0.69 17.64
C PRO A 16 -25.15 1.10 18.70
N LEU A 17 -24.17 1.90 18.30
CA LEU A 17 -23.21 2.54 19.20
C LEU A 17 -23.79 3.87 19.71
N PRO A 18 -23.47 4.28 20.95
CA PRO A 18 -24.07 5.44 21.58
C PRO A 18 -23.56 6.73 20.93
N THR A 19 -24.53 7.57 20.52
CA THR A 19 -24.49 9.03 20.33
C THR A 19 -23.14 9.66 19.95
N GLY A 20 -23.02 10.07 18.68
CA GLY A 20 -22.37 11.34 18.33
C GLY A 20 -21.16 11.31 17.41
N THR A 21 -20.56 10.16 17.10
CA THR A 21 -19.45 10.08 16.14
C THR A 21 -19.95 9.70 14.76
N PHE A 22 -19.87 10.64 13.81
CA PHE A 22 -20.01 10.35 12.38
C PHE A 22 -18.86 9.44 11.96
N VAL A 23 -19.11 8.13 11.91
CA VAL A 23 -18.15 7.16 11.37
C VAL A 23 -18.08 7.43 9.87
N ARG A 24 -17.03 8.14 9.42
CA ARG A 24 -16.80 8.33 7.99
C ARG A 24 -16.71 6.94 7.37
N PRO A 25 -17.49 6.61 6.33
CA PRO A 25 -17.35 5.33 5.66
C PRO A 25 -15.89 5.16 5.23
N ILE A 26 -15.29 4.03 5.59
CA ILE A 26 -13.91 3.73 5.24
C ILE A 26 -13.86 3.64 3.71
N ARG A 27 -13.24 4.62 3.06
CA ARG A 27 -13.11 4.61 1.60
C ARG A 27 -12.23 3.43 1.21
N GLN A 28 -12.85 2.44 0.59
CA GLN A 28 -12.15 1.30 0.02
C GLN A 28 -11.66 1.66 -1.38
N TYR A 29 -10.37 1.47 -1.60
CA TYR A 29 -9.71 1.63 -2.88
C TYR A 29 -9.71 0.28 -3.60
N ASN A 30 -9.96 0.31 -4.90
CA ASN A 30 -10.06 -0.87 -5.74
C ASN A 30 -9.21 -0.70 -7.00
N PHE A 31 -8.84 -1.81 -7.63
CA PHE A 31 -8.41 -1.79 -9.03
C PHE A 31 -9.59 -1.40 -9.92
N ALA A 32 -9.30 -0.97 -11.15
CA ALA A 32 -10.34 -0.58 -12.10
C ALA A 32 -11.27 -1.75 -12.53
N SER A 33 -10.86 -3.01 -12.30
CA SER A 33 -11.69 -4.20 -12.51
C SER A 33 -11.19 -5.38 -11.66
N LEU A 34 -12.04 -6.39 -11.47
CA LEU A 34 -11.67 -7.65 -10.81
C LEU A 34 -10.52 -8.36 -11.57
N GLU A 35 -10.60 -8.43 -12.90
CA GLU A 35 -9.55 -9.03 -13.73
C GLU A 35 -8.18 -8.40 -13.47
N LYS A 36 -8.10 -7.07 -13.37
CA LYS A 36 -6.84 -6.37 -13.08
C LYS A 36 -6.32 -6.70 -11.69
N LEU A 37 -7.21 -6.81 -10.70
CA LEU A 37 -6.85 -7.21 -9.34
C LEU A 37 -6.31 -8.65 -9.33
N GLU A 38 -6.99 -9.59 -9.98
CA GLU A 38 -6.60 -11.01 -10.03
C GLU A 38 -5.26 -11.20 -10.76
N GLN A 39 -5.07 -10.57 -11.92
CA GLN A 39 -3.80 -10.61 -12.65
C GLN A 39 -2.65 -10.02 -11.81
N HIS A 40 -2.92 -8.96 -11.05
CA HIS A 40 -1.91 -8.35 -10.19
C HIS A 40 -1.60 -9.22 -8.97
N PHE A 41 -2.61 -9.84 -8.36
CA PHE A 41 -2.46 -10.82 -7.29
C PHE A 41 -1.61 -12.02 -7.70
N ILE A 42 -1.86 -12.61 -8.89
CA ILE A 42 -1.07 -13.74 -9.40
C ILE A 42 0.42 -13.38 -9.47
N LYS A 43 0.72 -12.14 -9.84
CA LYS A 43 2.11 -11.68 -10.02
C LYS A 43 2.80 -11.29 -8.71
N HIS A 44 2.08 -10.66 -7.79
CA HIS A 44 2.68 -9.95 -6.64
C HIS A 44 2.13 -10.40 -5.27
N GLY A 45 1.02 -11.15 -5.22
CA GLY A 45 0.42 -11.60 -3.96
C GLY A 45 1.37 -12.39 -3.07
N GLY A 46 2.20 -13.24 -3.69
CA GLY A 46 3.23 -14.01 -2.98
C GLY A 46 4.31 -13.15 -2.30
N GLU A 47 4.54 -11.91 -2.76
CA GLU A 47 5.51 -11.00 -2.12
C GLU A 47 5.08 -10.60 -0.70
N PHE A 48 3.77 -10.58 -0.46
CA PHE A 48 3.15 -10.32 0.84
C PHE A 48 2.72 -11.58 1.57
N LYS A 49 2.90 -12.76 0.96
CA LYS A 49 2.35 -14.04 1.43
C LYS A 49 0.81 -14.03 1.53
N ALA A 50 0.14 -13.20 0.71
CA ALA A 50 -1.31 -13.18 0.67
C ALA A 50 -1.83 -14.51 0.10
N GLU A 51 -2.80 -15.12 0.77
CA GLU A 51 -3.34 -16.43 0.41
C GLU A 51 -4.40 -16.33 -0.69
N ASN A 52 -5.06 -15.18 -0.79
CA ASN A 52 -6.13 -14.94 -1.74
C ASN A 52 -6.23 -13.46 -2.16
N VAL A 53 -7.03 -13.23 -3.21
CA VAL A 53 -7.24 -11.92 -3.83
C VAL A 53 -7.79 -10.87 -2.86
N ASN A 54 -8.69 -11.26 -1.95
CA ASN A 54 -9.30 -10.34 -0.99
C ASN A 54 -8.31 -9.89 0.08
N GLU A 55 -7.51 -10.82 0.62
CA GLU A 55 -6.44 -10.51 1.56
C GLU A 55 -5.42 -9.56 0.94
N TYR A 56 -5.03 -9.83 -0.31
CA TYR A 56 -4.12 -8.98 -1.06
C TYR A 56 -4.65 -7.54 -1.24
N LEU A 57 -5.91 -7.39 -1.59
CA LEU A 57 -6.56 -6.08 -1.69
C LEU A 57 -6.65 -5.37 -0.32
N ASN A 58 -6.90 -6.13 0.75
CA ASN A 58 -6.96 -5.59 2.10
C ASN A 58 -5.59 -5.08 2.57
N ILE A 59 -4.50 -5.78 2.24
CA ILE A 59 -3.13 -5.32 2.48
C ILE A 59 -2.88 -3.99 1.77
N GLY A 60 -3.28 -3.88 0.50
CA GLY A 60 -3.19 -2.62 -0.25
C GLY A 60 -3.96 -1.47 0.41
N ASN A 61 -5.21 -1.73 0.81
CA ASN A 61 -6.05 -0.76 1.52
C ASN A 61 -5.49 -0.38 2.89
N TYR A 62 -4.84 -1.31 3.60
CA TYR A 62 -4.14 -1.01 4.84
C TYR A 62 -2.99 -0.02 4.60
N ILE A 63 -2.13 -0.29 3.61
CA ILE A 63 -1.02 0.61 3.26
C ILE A 63 -1.52 2.00 2.87
N ILE A 64 -2.63 2.11 2.12
CA ILE A 64 -3.21 3.41 1.78
C ILE A 64 -3.66 4.19 3.03
N ARG A 65 -4.22 3.50 4.03
CA ARG A 65 -4.78 4.12 5.23
C ARG A 65 -3.73 4.51 6.26
N SER A 66 -2.70 3.68 6.46
CA SER A 66 -1.72 3.86 7.54
C SER A 66 -0.33 4.28 7.04
N GLY A 67 -0.10 4.18 5.73
CA GLY A 67 1.18 4.51 5.13
C GLY A 67 1.37 5.99 4.88
N TYR A 68 2.59 6.35 4.49
CA TYR A 68 2.93 7.70 4.06
C TYR A 68 2.46 7.92 2.63
N LYS A 69 1.63 8.93 2.43
CA LYS A 69 1.22 9.39 1.10
C LYS A 69 2.37 10.15 0.45
N VAL A 70 2.68 9.78 -0.78
CA VAL A 70 3.80 10.32 -1.55
C VAL A 70 3.36 10.65 -2.97
N GLN A 71 4.09 11.53 -3.63
CA GLN A 71 3.97 11.76 -5.06
C GLN A 71 5.27 11.37 -5.77
N TYR A 72 5.16 10.87 -6.99
CA TYR A 72 6.31 10.44 -7.78
C TYR A 72 6.04 10.62 -9.28
N ASP A 73 7.09 10.90 -10.04
CA ASP A 73 6.99 10.89 -11.50
C ASP A 73 6.95 9.45 -12.01
N TYR A 74 5.98 9.17 -12.88
CA TYR A 74 5.93 7.92 -13.62
C TYR A 74 5.64 8.22 -15.08
N LYS A 75 6.68 8.09 -15.92
CA LYS A 75 6.62 8.35 -17.36
C LYS A 75 6.15 9.78 -17.68
N GLY A 76 6.60 10.77 -16.90
CA GLY A 76 6.24 12.18 -17.10
C GLY A 76 4.89 12.58 -16.50
N GLU A 77 4.20 11.67 -15.82
CA GLU A 77 2.97 11.96 -15.09
C GLU A 77 3.20 11.84 -13.58
N MET A 78 2.81 12.87 -12.83
CA MET A 78 2.79 12.80 -11.37
C MET A 78 1.69 11.83 -10.90
N ARG A 79 2.11 10.81 -10.15
CA ARG A 79 1.24 9.79 -9.56
C ARG A 79 1.20 9.94 -8.05
N THR A 80 0.12 9.44 -7.46
CA THR A 80 0.00 9.29 -6.01
C THR A 80 0.38 7.86 -5.62
N GLY A 81 1.19 7.74 -4.56
CA GLY A 81 1.55 6.47 -3.96
C GLY A 81 1.41 6.50 -2.45
N TYR A 82 1.44 5.32 -1.85
CA TYR A 82 1.39 5.10 -0.41
C TYR A 82 2.45 4.08 -0.05
N VAL A 83 3.21 4.35 1.02
CA VAL A 83 4.32 3.49 1.43
C VAL A 83 4.23 3.13 2.90
N SER A 84 4.52 1.87 3.21
CA SER A 84 4.70 1.39 4.59
C SER A 84 5.97 0.53 4.67
N TYR A 85 6.67 0.61 5.80
CA TYR A 85 7.72 -0.36 6.10
C TYR A 85 7.10 -1.76 6.15
N PHE A 86 7.74 -2.75 5.53
CA PHE A 86 7.25 -4.12 5.48
C PHE A 86 8.17 -5.08 6.24
N THR A 87 9.43 -5.19 5.81
CA THR A 87 10.39 -6.11 6.43
C THR A 87 11.82 -5.74 6.04
N ASN A 88 12.81 -6.49 6.50
CA ASN A 88 14.17 -6.44 5.98
C ASN A 88 14.46 -7.69 5.14
N SER A 89 15.34 -7.56 4.15
CA SER A 89 15.96 -8.72 3.50
C SER A 89 16.86 -9.47 4.48
N SER A 90 17.28 -10.69 4.12
CA SER A 90 18.27 -11.46 4.89
C SER A 90 19.61 -10.73 5.05
N LYS A 91 19.87 -9.72 4.22
CA LYS A 91 21.06 -8.86 4.28
C LYS A 91 20.84 -7.56 5.08
N GLY A 92 19.69 -7.42 5.75
CA GLY A 92 19.35 -6.23 6.55
C GLY A 92 18.82 -5.04 5.75
N GLU A 93 18.56 -5.19 4.44
CA GLU A 93 18.06 -4.08 3.62
C GLU A 93 16.55 -3.92 3.79
N SER A 94 16.09 -2.70 4.05
CA SER A 94 14.66 -2.42 4.20
C SER A 94 13.88 -2.67 2.91
N LYS A 95 12.72 -3.32 3.07
CA LYS A 95 11.69 -3.51 2.07
C LYS A 95 10.42 -2.78 2.51
N PHE A 96 9.72 -2.24 1.52
CA PHE A 96 8.53 -1.44 1.73
C PHE A 96 7.36 -2.03 0.96
N GLY A 97 6.20 -2.05 1.57
CA GLY A 97 4.94 -2.23 0.86
C GLY A 97 4.60 -0.91 0.18
N PHE A 98 4.37 -0.95 -1.13
CA PHE A 98 4.05 0.23 -1.92
C PHE A 98 2.75 0.01 -2.69
N VAL A 99 1.89 1.01 -2.67
CA VAL A 99 0.63 1.05 -3.41
C VAL A 99 0.58 2.31 -4.26
N GLY A 100 0.37 2.15 -5.57
CA GLY A 100 0.21 3.27 -6.50
C GLY A 100 -1.25 3.43 -6.92
N THR A 101 -1.70 4.67 -7.12
CA THR A 101 -3.03 4.99 -7.65
C THR A 101 -2.96 5.91 -8.86
N ASN A 102 -3.92 5.78 -9.79
CA ASN A 102 -4.11 6.76 -10.85
C ASN A 102 -4.93 7.98 -10.36
N ASN A 103 -5.15 8.96 -11.24
CA ASN A 103 -5.82 10.22 -10.91
C ASN A 103 -7.32 10.05 -10.59
N GLN A 104 -7.90 8.91 -10.94
CA GLN A 104 -9.29 8.55 -10.60
C GLN A 104 -9.38 7.84 -9.24
N GLY A 105 -8.24 7.58 -8.59
CA GLY A 105 -8.16 6.87 -7.31
C GLY A 105 -8.24 5.34 -7.44
N TYR A 106 -8.09 4.78 -8.64
CA TYR A 106 -7.95 3.33 -8.80
C TYR A 106 -6.53 2.88 -8.47
N ILE A 107 -6.42 1.78 -7.74
CA ILE A 107 -5.15 1.09 -7.51
C ILE A 107 -4.61 0.61 -8.85
N THR A 108 -3.34 0.91 -9.11
CA THR A 108 -2.60 0.46 -10.29
C THR A 108 -1.50 -0.54 -9.95
N THR A 109 -1.02 -0.55 -8.71
CA THR A 109 -0.04 -1.53 -8.24
C THR A 109 -0.07 -1.69 -6.72
N ILE A 110 0.24 -2.89 -6.23
CA ILE A 110 0.54 -3.23 -4.84
C ILE A 110 1.76 -4.15 -4.88
N HIS A 111 2.93 -3.76 -4.38
CA HIS A 111 4.09 -4.66 -4.40
C HIS A 111 5.09 -4.37 -3.28
N VAL A 112 6.00 -5.30 -3.03
CA VAL A 112 7.12 -5.11 -2.12
C VAL A 112 8.32 -4.58 -2.90
N VAL A 113 8.74 -3.35 -2.59
CA VAL A 113 9.92 -2.72 -3.20
C VAL A 113 11.11 -2.76 -2.25
N SER A 114 12.30 -2.95 -2.81
CA SER A 114 13.54 -2.73 -2.06
C SER A 114 13.76 -1.23 -1.82
N GLY A 115 14.46 -0.88 -0.74
CA GLY A 115 14.81 0.51 -0.47
C GLY A 115 15.54 1.17 -1.64
N LYS A 116 16.48 0.49 -2.30
CA LYS A 116 17.18 1.02 -3.48
C LYS A 116 16.21 1.43 -4.60
N SER A 117 15.25 0.56 -4.92
CA SER A 117 14.25 0.84 -5.96
C SER A 117 13.30 1.94 -5.53
N PHE A 118 12.86 1.91 -4.28
CA PHE A 118 11.97 2.91 -3.69
C PHE A 118 12.58 4.32 -3.74
N TRP A 119 13.80 4.50 -3.24
CA TRP A 119 14.47 5.80 -3.24
C TRP A 119 14.78 6.32 -4.63
N ARG A 120 15.10 5.42 -5.58
CA ARG A 120 15.27 5.82 -6.98
C ARG A 120 13.96 6.32 -7.59
N MET A 121 12.83 5.68 -7.27
CA MET A 121 11.52 6.08 -7.73
C MET A 121 11.10 7.44 -7.16
N LEU A 122 11.32 7.68 -5.86
CA LEU A 122 10.92 8.95 -5.23
C LEU A 122 11.87 10.11 -5.57
N ASN A 123 13.18 9.89 -5.49
CA ASN A 123 14.17 10.97 -5.43
C ASN A 123 15.07 11.03 -6.68
N GLY A 124 14.88 10.12 -7.65
CA GLY A 124 15.66 10.07 -8.90
C GLY A 124 17.14 9.67 -8.75
N LYS A 125 17.72 9.72 -7.54
CA LYS A 125 19.17 9.58 -7.30
C LYS A 125 19.59 8.28 -6.58
N GLY A 126 18.73 7.27 -6.49
CA GLY A 126 19.04 6.04 -5.74
C GLY A 126 19.23 6.32 -4.24
N PRO A 127 19.85 5.41 -3.45
CA PRO A 127 19.78 5.44 -1.98
C PRO A 127 20.65 6.52 -1.30
N ILE A 128 21.10 7.54 -2.04
CA ILE A 128 21.84 8.68 -1.50
C ILE A 128 20.89 9.57 -0.69
N ASP A 129 19.71 9.86 -1.25
CA ASP A 129 18.65 10.58 -0.57
C ASP A 129 17.55 9.62 -0.14
N LYS A 130 17.36 9.47 1.18
CA LYS A 130 16.36 8.60 1.81
C LYS A 130 15.22 9.38 2.46
N THR A 131 15.05 10.64 2.07
CA THR A 131 13.97 11.49 2.56
C THR A 131 12.67 11.07 1.87
N ILE A 132 11.59 10.96 2.65
CA ILE A 132 10.23 10.82 2.13
C ILE A 132 9.57 12.19 2.23
N ASN A 133 9.31 12.81 1.07
CA ASN A 133 8.50 14.02 1.01
C ASN A 133 7.02 13.61 1.03
N VAL A 134 6.42 13.65 2.21
CA VAL A 134 5.01 13.34 2.40
C VAL A 134 4.14 14.45 1.82
N VAL A 135 3.02 14.07 1.21
CA VAL A 135 2.00 15.01 0.77
C VAL A 135 0.74 14.82 1.60
N GLU A 136 0.04 15.90 1.88
CA GLU A 136 -1.29 15.87 2.53
C GLU A 136 -2.35 15.25 1.59
#